data_AF-A0A4V3KWS7-F1
#
_entry.id   AF-A0A4V3KWS7-F1
#
_cell.length_a   1.000
_cell.length_b   1.000
_cell.length_c   1.000
_cell.angle_alpha   90.00
_cell.angle_beta   90.00
_cell.angle_gamma   90.00
#
_symmetry.space_group_name_H-M   'P 1'
#
loop_
_entity.id
_entity.type
_entity.pdbx_description
1 polymer ?
#
loop_
_entity_poly.entity_id
_entity_poly.type
_entity_poly.pdbx_seq_one_letter_code
_entity_poly.pdbx_strand_id
1 'polypeptide(L)'
;RRLGLHGPDCIAFEDSANGLRAARAARVPTIVTPTAYTADHSFEGALVVLPHLGDPHAPILSPSANERPAWVDLDTLRRWHREAFDAAHAAAA
;
A
#
# COMPACT_ATOMS: atom_id res chain seq x y z
N ARG A 1 -11.28 15.90 -11.60
CA ARG A 1 -10.00 15.60 -10.89
C ARG A 1 -9.57 16.86 -10.13
N ARG A 2 -9.38 16.80 -8.81
CA ARG A 2 -9.00 17.98 -7.97
C ARG A 2 -7.49 18.14 -7.80
N LEU A 3 -6.75 17.03 -7.67
CA LEU A 3 -5.29 17.06 -7.42
C LEU A 3 -4.44 17.24 -8.69
N GLY A 4 -5.04 17.10 -9.88
CA GLY A 4 -4.29 17.19 -11.14
C GLY A 4 -3.28 16.05 -11.39
N LEU A 5 -3.23 15.02 -10.55
CA LEU A 5 -2.30 13.88 -10.67
C LEU A 5 -2.93 12.68 -11.39
N HIS A 6 -2.09 11.86 -12.03
CA HIS A 6 -2.50 10.55 -12.53
C HIS A 6 -2.56 9.55 -11.37
N GLY A 7 -3.41 8.53 -11.51
CA GLY A 7 -3.55 7.50 -10.47
C GLY A 7 -2.22 6.82 -10.09
N PRO A 8 -1.41 6.42 -11.09
CA PRO A 8 -0.10 5.82 -10.83
C PRO A 8 0.92 6.75 -10.14
N ASP A 9 0.70 8.07 -10.12
CA ASP A 9 1.57 9.03 -9.42
C ASP A 9 1.21 9.16 -7.93
N CYS A 10 0.19 8.42 -7.47
CA CYS A 10 -0.35 8.49 -6.12
C CYS A 10 -0.16 7.16 -5.37
N ILE A 11 -0.34 7.21 -4.06
CA ILE A 11 -0.57 6.03 -3.21
C ILE A 11 -1.88 6.26 -2.44
N ALA A 12 -2.71 5.23 -2.36
CA ALA A 12 -3.89 5.22 -1.48
C ALA A 12 -3.62 4.38 -0.24
N PHE A 13 -4.24 4.77 0.87
CA PHE A 13 -4.33 3.99 2.10
C PHE A 13 -5.79 3.62 2.30
N GLU A 14 -6.07 2.34 2.46
CA GLU A 14 -7.42 1.80 2.57
C GLU A 14 -7.50 0.77 3.70
N ASP A 15 -8.72 0.51 4.17
CA ASP A 15 -8.98 -0.51 5.20
C ASP A 15 -9.94 -1.60 4.72
N SER A 16 -10.55 -1.45 3.55
CA SER A 16 -11.64 -2.30 3.06
C SER A 16 -11.45 -2.75 1.61
N ALA A 17 -12.04 -3.90 1.25
CA ALA A 17 -12.01 -4.38 -0.13
C ALA A 17 -12.75 -3.44 -1.09
N ASN A 18 -13.77 -2.71 -0.62
CA ASN A 18 -14.49 -1.74 -1.45
C ASN A 18 -13.59 -0.57 -1.84
N GLY A 19 -12.86 -0.01 -0.86
CA GLY A 19 -11.86 1.03 -1.08
C GLY A 19 -10.75 0.57 -2.02
N LEU A 20 -10.19 -0.63 -1.77
CA LEU A 20 -9.19 -1.25 -2.65
C LEU A 20 -9.69 -1.38 -4.09
N ARG A 21 -10.92 -1.87 -4.31
CA ARG A 21 -11.49 -1.97 -5.67
C ARG A 21 -11.63 -0.62 -6.34
N ALA A 22 -12.06 0.42 -5.61
CA ALA A 22 -12.17 1.78 -6.14
C ALA A 22 -10.79 2.36 -6.52
N ALA A 23 -9.79 2.21 -5.65
CA ALA A 23 -8.43 2.66 -5.91
C ALA A 23 -7.78 1.92 -7.10
N ARG A 24 -8.00 0.61 -7.21
CA ARG A 24 -7.57 -0.19 -8.37
C ARG A 24 -8.23 0.28 -9.67
N ALA A 25 -9.52 0.56 -9.67
CA ALA A 25 -10.21 1.12 -10.84
C ALA A 25 -9.63 2.49 -11.26
N ALA A 26 -9.15 3.29 -10.30
CA ALA A 26 -8.44 4.54 -10.55
C ALA A 26 -6.94 4.37 -10.89
N ARG A 27 -6.44 3.13 -10.89
CA ARG A 27 -5.02 2.76 -11.07
C ARG A 27 -4.09 3.39 -10.03
N VAL A 28 -4.53 3.47 -8.79
CA VAL A 28 -3.74 3.97 -7.66
C VAL A 28 -3.17 2.78 -6.88
N PRO A 29 -1.83 2.60 -6.80
CA PRO A 29 -1.21 1.65 -5.88
C PRO A 29 -1.72 1.85 -4.45
N THR A 30 -2.16 0.76 -3.80
CA THR A 30 -2.92 0.86 -2.55
C THR A 30 -2.31 0.03 -1.44
N ILE A 31 -2.00 0.66 -0.32
CA ILE A 31 -1.62 0.02 0.94
C ILE A 31 -2.89 -0.22 1.73
N VAL A 32 -3.06 -1.43 2.27
CA VAL A 32 -4.24 -1.77 3.08
C VAL A 32 -3.87 -2.01 4.54
N THR A 33 -4.62 -1.39 5.45
CA THR A 33 -4.58 -1.66 6.89
C THR A 33 -5.97 -2.12 7.37
N PRO A 34 -6.25 -3.43 7.40
CA PRO A 34 -7.56 -3.94 7.76
C PRO A 34 -7.96 -3.57 9.20
N THR A 35 -9.25 -3.42 9.43
CA THR A 35 -9.84 -3.29 10.77
C THR A 35 -10.48 -4.61 11.20
N ALA A 36 -10.99 -4.66 12.42
CA ALA A 36 -11.78 -5.81 12.89
C ALA A 36 -13.01 -6.10 12.01
N TYR A 37 -13.57 -5.09 11.34
CA TYR A 37 -14.74 -5.24 10.47
C TYR A 37 -14.39 -5.73 9.06
N THR A 38 -13.12 -5.66 8.68
CA THR A 38 -12.66 -5.97 7.33
C THR A 38 -11.61 -7.07 7.31
N ALA A 39 -11.35 -7.72 8.45
CA ALA A 39 -10.37 -8.79 8.59
C ALA A 39 -10.62 -9.96 7.63
N ASP A 40 -11.89 -10.24 7.34
CA ASP A 40 -12.32 -11.38 6.54
C ASP A 40 -12.36 -11.07 5.03
N HIS A 41 -12.07 -9.81 4.66
CA HIS A 41 -12.06 -9.40 3.26
C HIS A 41 -10.85 -9.96 2.51
N SER A 42 -11.05 -10.23 1.21
CA SER A 42 -9.91 -10.43 0.30
C SER A 42 -9.33 -9.08 -0.12
N PHE A 43 -8.01 -8.96 0.01
CA PHE A 43 -7.24 -7.78 -0.38
C PHE A 43 -6.31 -8.06 -1.56
N GLU A 44 -6.70 -9.00 -2.42
CA GLU A 44 -5.95 -9.33 -3.63
C GLU A 44 -5.73 -8.09 -4.52
N GLY A 45 -4.48 -7.90 -4.94
CA GLY A 45 -4.05 -6.76 -5.74
C GLY A 45 -3.81 -5.47 -4.95
N ALA A 46 -3.80 -5.51 -3.61
CA ALA A 46 -3.14 -4.49 -2.81
C ALA A 46 -1.63 -4.52 -3.06
N LEU A 47 -0.97 -3.37 -2.94
CA LEU A 47 0.48 -3.25 -2.98
C LEU A 47 1.11 -3.98 -1.79
N VAL A 48 0.54 -3.76 -0.60
CA VAL A 48 0.89 -4.46 0.62
C VAL A 48 -0.29 -4.40 1.58
N VAL A 49 -0.45 -5.44 2.40
CA VAL A 49 -1.42 -5.49 3.50
C VAL A 49 -0.65 -5.54 4.80
N LEU A 50 -0.90 -4.60 5.70
CA LEU A 50 -0.23 -4.46 6.98
C LEU A 50 -1.27 -4.40 8.11
N PRO A 51 -0.95 -4.88 9.32
CA PRO A 51 -1.87 -4.73 10.46
C PRO A 51 -2.02 -3.25 10.87
N HIS A 52 -0.99 -2.44 10.66
CA HIS A 52 -0.92 -0.99 10.88
C HIS A 52 0.31 -0.43 10.17
N LEU A 53 0.44 0.89 10.09
CA LEU A 53 1.65 1.55 9.54
C LEU A 53 2.83 1.55 10.53
N GLY A 54 2.53 1.37 11.82
CA GLY A 54 3.51 1.31 12.89
C GLY A 54 4.09 2.66 13.29
N ASP A 55 4.72 2.67 14.45
CA ASP A 55 5.36 3.83 15.06
C ASP A 55 6.41 3.36 16.10
N PRO A 56 7.18 4.26 16.74
CA PRO A 56 8.20 3.87 17.73
C PRO A 56 7.69 3.07 18.94
N HIS A 57 6.39 3.10 19.23
CA HIS A 57 5.74 2.36 20.31
C HIS A 57 4.98 1.12 19.82
N ALA A 58 4.62 1.06 18.54
CA ALA A 58 3.95 -0.06 17.88
C ALA A 58 4.64 -0.44 16.56
N PRO A 59 5.82 -1.11 16.59
CA PRO A 59 6.52 -1.50 15.38
C PRO A 59 5.79 -2.61 14.61
N ILE A 60 5.82 -2.56 13.28
CA ILE A 60 5.48 -3.68 12.41
C ILE A 60 6.55 -4.76 12.57
N LEU A 61 6.13 -5.99 12.85
CA LEU A 61 7.02 -7.14 12.92
C LEU A 61 7.52 -7.48 11.50
N SER A 62 8.75 -7.07 11.17
CA SER A 62 9.43 -7.61 9.98
C SER A 62 10.08 -8.95 10.35
N PRO A 63 9.99 -9.99 9.50
CA PRO A 63 10.72 -11.24 9.69
C PRO A 63 12.25 -11.07 9.69
N SER A 64 12.77 -9.94 9.18
CA SER A 64 14.20 -9.68 9.08
C SER A 64 14.62 -8.47 9.92
N ALA A 65 15.53 -8.69 10.88
CA ALA A 65 16.00 -7.66 11.82
C ALA A 65 16.82 -6.53 11.18
N ASN A 66 17.19 -6.66 9.90
CA ASN A 66 18.03 -5.71 9.17
C ASN A 66 17.23 -4.73 8.29
N GLU A 67 15.92 -4.90 8.16
CA GLU A 67 15.07 -3.98 7.40
C GLU A 67 14.56 -2.87 8.30
N ARG A 68 15.29 -1.75 8.30
CA ARG A 68 14.80 -0.50 8.86
C ARG A 68 13.89 0.22 7.85
N PRO A 69 12.87 0.97 8.32
CA PRO A 69 12.33 1.01 9.68
C PRO A 69 11.29 -0.08 9.93
N ALA A 70 11.04 -0.38 11.22
CA ALA A 70 9.91 -1.22 11.64
C ALA A 70 8.55 -0.46 11.60
N TRP A 71 8.44 0.58 10.79
CA TRP A 71 7.22 1.34 10.51
C TRP A 71 7.32 1.90 9.10
N VAL A 72 6.17 2.23 8.51
CA VAL A 72 6.09 2.79 7.17
C VAL A 72 6.49 4.26 7.22
N ASP A 73 7.69 4.55 6.72
CA ASP A 73 8.19 5.91 6.50
C ASP A 73 8.10 6.32 5.02
N LEU A 74 8.48 7.57 4.73
CA LEU A 74 8.45 8.09 3.37
C LEU A 74 9.38 7.35 2.41
N ASP A 75 10.53 6.87 2.87
CA ASP A 75 11.48 6.15 2.01
C ASP A 75 10.95 4.76 1.64
N THR A 76 10.25 4.11 2.57
CA THR A 76 9.49 2.88 2.31
C THR A 76 8.38 3.11 1.30
N LEU A 77 7.57 4.16 1.47
CA LEU A 77 6.51 4.51 0.51
C LEU A 77 7.08 4.79 -0.89
N ARG A 78 8.18 5.55 -0.99
CA ARG A 78 8.85 5.85 -2.26
C ARG A 78 9.39 4.59 -2.94
N ARG A 79 9.94 3.66 -2.17
CA ARG A 79 10.44 2.38 -2.68
C ARG A 79 9.31 1.52 -3.23
N TRP A 80 8.25 1.28 -2.44
CA TRP A 80 7.11 0.50 -2.91
C TRP A 80 6.40 1.14 -4.09
N HIS A 81 6.32 2.48 -4.15
CA HIS A 81 5.76 3.19 -5.30
C HIS A 81 6.56 2.94 -6.58
N ARG A 82 7.90 3.03 -6.52
CA ARG A 82 8.77 2.70 -7.66
C ARG A 82 8.62 1.24 -8.10
N GLU A 83 8.65 0.31 -7.16
CA GLU A 83 8.50 -1.12 -7.44
C GLU A 83 7.14 -1.43 -8.11
N ALA A 84 6.06 -0.81 -7.64
CA ALA A 84 4.75 -0.94 -8.24
C ALA A 84 4.69 -0.35 -9.67
N PHE A 85 5.38 0.77 -9.88
CA PHE A 85 5.48 1.40 -11.19
C PHE A 85 6.27 0.54 -12.19
N ASP A 86 7.38 -0.03 -11.75
CA ASP A 86 8.24 -0.90 -12.56
C ASP A 86 7.52 -2.21 -12.91
N ALA A 87 6.84 -2.83 -11.94
CA ALA A 87 6.04 -4.03 -12.16
C ALA A 87 4.89 -3.79 -13.15
N ALA A 88 4.21 -2.64 -13.05
CA ALA A 88 3.15 -2.27 -13.98
C ALA A 88 3.68 -2.01 -15.40
N HIS A 89 4.88 -1.42 -15.54
CA HIS A 89 5.53 -1.25 -16.84
C HIS A 89 5.97 -2.59 -17.44
N ALA A 90 6.55 -3.48 -16.64
CA ALA A 90 6.98 -4.80 -17.10
C ALA A 90 5.80 -5.67 -17.57
N ALA A 91 4.63 -5.56 -16.93
CA ALA A 91 3.42 -6.29 -17.34
C ALA A 91 2.74 -5.73 -18.60
N ALA A 92 3.12 -4.53 -19.07
CA ALA A 92 2.55 -3.88 -20.24
C ALA A 92 3.43 -4.02 -21.51
N ALA A 93 4.62 -4.62 -21.39
CA ALA A 93 5.57 -4.90 -22.48
C ALA A 93 5.46 -6.36 -22.96
#